data_AF-A0A9W9VRV5-F1
#
_entry.id   AF-A0A9W9VRV5-F1
#
_cell.length_a   1.000
_cell.length_b   1.000
_cell.length_c   1.000
_cell.angle_alpha   90.00
_cell.angle_beta   90.00
_cell.angle_gamma   90.00
#
_symmetry.space_group_name_H-M   'P 1'
#
loop_
_entity.id
_entity.type
_entity.pdbx_description
1 polymer ?
#
loop_
_entity_poly.entity_id
_entity_poly.type
_entity_poly.pdbx_seq_one_letter_code
_entity_poly.pdbx_strand_id
1 'polypeptide(L)'
;MQSAEIAFFANDTQKFDAPSDYRVQTSQSGKWANVSNGKFDKVVANGVIKASWDAVSSESIRLYFTPKKGLQARLIELKVFGV
;
A
#
# COMPACT_ATOMS: atom_id res chain seq x y z
N MET A 1 -9.18 11.54 1.81
CA MET A 1 -8.80 10.22 1.25
C MET A 1 -9.36 9.13 2.16
N GLN A 2 -9.96 8.06 1.63
CA GLN A 2 -10.59 7.01 2.45
C GLN A 2 -10.35 5.58 1.94
N SER A 3 -9.87 5.39 0.72
CA SER A 3 -9.58 4.06 0.19
C SER A 3 -8.48 4.09 -0.87
N ALA A 4 -7.93 2.93 -1.19
CA ALA A 4 -6.96 2.75 -2.25
C ALA A 4 -7.09 1.39 -2.94
N GLU A 5 -6.67 1.38 -4.20
CA GLU A 5 -6.33 0.16 -4.95
C GLU A 5 -4.82 0.13 -5.17
N ILE A 6 -4.21 -1.02 -4.87
CA ILE A 6 -2.76 -1.21 -4.86
C ILE A 6 -2.42 -2.41 -5.73
N ALA A 7 -1.46 -2.26 -6.65
CA ALA A 7 -0.99 -3.34 -7.50
C ALA A 7 0.53 -3.50 -7.43
N PHE A 8 0.99 -4.71 -7.08
CA PHE A 8 2.39 -5.09 -7.08
C PHE A 8 2.71 -6.05 -8.24
N PHE A 9 3.87 -5.87 -8.84
CA PHE A 9 4.40 -6.76 -9.86
C PHE A 9 5.18 -7.92 -9.23
N ALA A 10 4.99 -9.12 -9.76
CA ALA A 10 5.84 -10.27 -9.49
C ALA A 10 6.33 -10.95 -10.77
N ASN A 11 7.60 -11.32 -10.74
CA ASN A 11 8.28 -12.09 -11.78
C ASN A 11 9.48 -12.82 -11.17
N ASP A 12 9.44 -14.14 -11.19
CA ASP A 12 10.44 -14.99 -10.54
C ASP A 12 11.82 -14.91 -11.21
N THR A 13 11.88 -14.75 -12.53
CA THR A 13 13.13 -14.61 -13.29
C THR A 13 13.86 -13.32 -12.91
N GLN A 14 13.12 -12.23 -12.69
CA GLN A 14 13.65 -10.92 -12.33
C GLN A 14 13.74 -10.69 -10.81
N LYS A 15 13.35 -11.67 -9.98
CA LYS A 15 13.34 -11.59 -8.51
C LYS A 15 12.44 -10.47 -7.97
N PHE A 16 11.33 -10.20 -8.64
CA PHE A 16 10.26 -9.33 -8.12
C PHE A 16 9.14 -10.14 -7.50
N ASP A 17 8.62 -9.68 -6.37
CA ASP A 17 7.41 -10.23 -5.74
C ASP A 17 6.69 -9.12 -4.95
N ALA A 18 5.41 -9.36 -4.61
CA ALA A 18 4.69 -8.53 -3.67
C ALA A 18 5.35 -8.59 -2.27
N PRO A 19 5.24 -7.51 -1.46
CA PRO A 19 5.85 -7.48 -0.13
C PRO A 19 5.24 -8.52 0.81
N SER A 20 5.90 -8.78 1.94
CA SER A 20 5.32 -9.65 2.97
C SER A 20 4.16 -9.01 3.72
N ASP A 21 4.21 -7.68 3.85
CA ASP A 21 3.22 -6.86 4.55
C ASP A 21 3.25 -5.43 4.00
N TYR A 22 2.15 -4.69 4.19
CA TYR A 22 2.05 -3.27 3.86
C TYR A 22 1.21 -2.51 4.88
N ARG A 23 1.49 -1.21 5.00
CA ARG A 23 0.72 -0.25 5.76
C ARG A 23 0.44 0.97 4.90
N VAL A 24 -0.77 1.50 5.01
CA VAL A 24 -1.12 2.82 4.48
C VAL A 24 -0.92 3.84 5.59
N GLN A 25 -0.16 4.89 5.28
CA GLN A 25 0.14 5.94 6.23
C GLN A 25 -0.13 7.31 5.62
N THR A 26 -0.62 8.23 6.44
CA THR A 26 -0.78 9.64 6.08
C THR A 26 0.08 10.51 6.98
N SER A 27 0.41 11.71 6.49
CA SER A 27 1.16 12.69 7.27
C SER A 27 0.22 13.78 7.79
N GLN A 28 0.31 14.08 9.09
CA GLN A 28 -0.27 15.29 9.68
C GLN A 28 0.85 16.09 10.33
N SER A 29 1.07 17.32 9.87
CA SER A 29 2.12 18.21 10.37
C SER A 29 3.52 17.55 10.35
N GLY A 30 3.83 16.82 9.28
CA GLY A 30 5.12 16.14 9.09
C GLY A 30 5.26 14.81 9.83
N LYS A 31 4.28 14.41 10.64
CA LYS A 31 4.30 13.13 11.37
C LYS A 31 3.51 12.07 10.62
N TRP A 32 4.18 10.96 10.31
CA TRP A 32 3.58 9.81 9.66
C TRP A 32 2.92 8.89 10.69
N ALA A 33 1.66 8.52 10.44
CA ALA A 33 0.93 7.54 11.23
C ALA A 33 0.14 6.59 10.32
N ASN A 34 -0.18 5.41 10.82
CA ASN A 34 -1.10 4.50 10.15
C ASN A 34 -2.49 5.15 10.07
N VAL A 35 -3.23 4.84 9.01
CA VAL A 35 -4.64 5.21 8.91
C VAL A 35 -5.49 4.48 9.96
N SER A 36 -6.55 5.13 10.43
CA SER A 36 -7.45 4.59 11.47
C SER A 36 -8.51 3.64 10.89
N ASN A 37 -8.88 2.62 11.68
CA ASN A 37 -9.94 1.64 11.33
C ASN A 37 -9.78 0.99 9.94
N GLY A 38 -8.52 0.71 9.57
CA GLY A 38 -8.19 0.15 8.27
C GLY A 38 -8.72 -1.27 8.06
N LYS A 39 -9.31 -1.51 6.90
CA LYS A 39 -9.61 -2.84 6.34
C LYS A 39 -8.69 -3.05 5.15
N PHE A 40 -7.87 -4.10 5.23
CA PHE A 40 -6.81 -4.36 4.29
C PHE A 40 -6.96 -5.77 3.74
N ASP A 41 -7.08 -5.89 2.42
CA ASP A 41 -7.00 -7.19 1.78
C ASP A 41 -5.62 -7.81 1.97
N LYS A 42 -5.56 -9.15 1.88
CA LYS A 42 -4.31 -9.89 1.87
C LYS A 42 -3.44 -9.42 0.69
N VAL A 43 -2.13 -9.40 0.91
CA VAL A 43 -1.18 -9.10 -0.16
C VAL A 43 -1.25 -10.18 -1.24
N VAL A 44 -1.49 -9.75 -2.47
CA VAL A 44 -1.45 -10.58 -3.68
C VAL A 44 -0.51 -9.94 -4.71
N ALA A 45 0.18 -10.77 -5.47
CA ALA A 45 1.00 -10.36 -6.60
C ALA A 45 0.19 -10.40 -7.90
N ASN A 46 0.49 -9.51 -8.85
CA ASN A 46 -0.15 -9.45 -10.17
C ASN A 46 -1.69 -9.39 -10.10
N GLY A 47 -2.21 -8.75 -9.05
CA GLY A 47 -3.63 -8.51 -8.82
C GLY A 47 -3.84 -7.15 -8.17
N VAL A 48 -5.09 -6.86 -7.81
CA VAL A 48 -5.47 -5.61 -7.13
C VAL A 48 -5.80 -5.90 -5.67
N ILE A 49 -5.09 -5.24 -4.77
CA ILE A 49 -5.35 -5.23 -3.33
C ILE A 49 -6.23 -4.03 -3.04
N LYS A 50 -7.35 -4.23 -2.31
CA LYS A 50 -8.18 -3.12 -1.85
C LYS A 50 -7.91 -2.81 -0.39
N ALA A 51 -7.90 -1.51 -0.08
CA ALA A 51 -7.75 -1.00 1.27
C ALA A 51 -8.75 0.14 1.50
N SER A 52 -9.35 0.19 2.69
CA SER A 52 -10.23 1.28 3.12
C SER A 52 -9.98 1.64 4.57
N TRP A 53 -10.19 2.89 4.95
CA TRP A 53 -9.97 3.41 6.30
C TRP A 53 -10.89 4.61 6.55
N ASP A 54 -10.89 5.13 7.79
CA ASP A 54 -11.65 6.33 8.11
C ASP A 54 -11.17 7.53 7.28
N ALA A 55 -12.11 8.33 6.77
CA ALA A 55 -11.78 9.47 5.93
C ALA A 55 -10.81 10.44 6.64
N VAL A 56 -9.68 10.71 6.00
CA VAL A 56 -8.65 11.62 6.50
C VAL A 56 -8.36 12.74 5.51
N SER A 57 -8.30 13.97 6.03
CA SER A 57 -7.77 15.12 5.31
C SER A 57 -6.25 15.20 5.52
N SER A 58 -5.49 14.99 4.45
CA SER A 58 -4.03 15.04 4.44
C SER A 58 -3.56 15.29 3.02
N GLU A 59 -2.46 16.02 2.87
CA GLU A 59 -1.82 16.28 1.58
C GLU A 59 -0.83 15.18 1.19
N SER A 60 -0.63 14.18 2.06
CA SER A 60 0.40 13.17 1.85
C SER A 60 -0.06 11.80 2.32
N ILE A 61 0.13 10.83 1.44
CA ILE A 61 -0.10 9.42 1.68
C ILE A 61 1.14 8.64 1.24
N ARG A 62 1.47 7.57 1.94
CA ARG A 62 2.50 6.64 1.53
C ARG A 62 2.07 5.21 1.77
N LEU A 63 2.63 4.33 0.95
CA LEU A 63 2.64 2.90 1.19
C LEU A 63 3.96 2.54 1.86
N TYR A 64 3.91 1.99 3.07
CA TYR A 64 5.08 1.50 3.79
C TYR A 64 5.06 -0.03 3.80
N PHE A 65 6.03 -0.67 3.17
CA PHE A 65 6.03 -2.13 2.96
C PHE A 65 7.41 -2.75 3.13
N THR A 66 7.44 -4.06 3.34
CA THR A 66 8.68 -4.84 3.51
C THR A 66 8.82 -5.85 2.38
N PRO A 67 9.84 -5.72 1.51
CA PRO A 67 10.14 -6.76 0.53
C PRO A 67 10.46 -8.10 1.21
N LYS A 68 10.07 -9.21 0.57
CA LYS A 68 10.44 -10.55 1.04
C LYS A 68 11.96 -10.75 0.94
N LYS A 69 12.54 -11.56 1.83
CA LYS A 69 13.99 -11.81 1.88
C LYS A 69 14.51 -12.29 0.53
N GLY A 70 15.51 -11.60 -0.01
CA GLY A 70 16.15 -11.94 -1.29
C GLY A 70 15.35 -11.58 -2.55
N LEU A 71 14.22 -10.87 -2.39
CA LEU A 71 13.38 -10.40 -3.49
C LEU A 71 13.22 -8.88 -3.44
N GLN A 72 12.94 -8.28 -4.59
CA GLN A 72 12.61 -6.86 -4.72
C GLN A 72 11.09 -6.69 -4.79
N ALA A 73 10.59 -5.57 -4.27
CA ALA A 73 9.19 -5.19 -4.44
C ALA A 73 9.07 -4.10 -5.52
N ARG A 74 8.05 -4.21 -6.38
CA ARG A 74 7.76 -3.21 -7.41
C ARG A 74 6.27 -2.85 -7.37
N LEU A 75 5.99 -1.61 -7.01
CA LEU A 75 4.67 -1.01 -7.12
C LEU A 75 4.42 -0.61 -8.58
N ILE A 76 3.31 -1.07 -9.14
CA ILE A 76 2.87 -0.70 -10.49
C ILE A 76 1.87 0.43 -10.42
N GLU A 77 0.93 0.35 -9.47
CA GLU A 77 -0.13 1.32 -9.34
C GLU A 77 -0.52 1.52 -7.88
N LEU A 78 -0.76 2.79 -7.53
CA LEU A 78 -1.45 3.21 -6.32
C LEU A 78 -2.52 4.23 -6.74
N LYS A 79 -3.78 3.82 -6.68
CA LYS A 79 -4.92 4.73 -6.84
C LYS A 79 -5.48 5.03 -5.47
N VAL A 80 -5.70 6.31 -5.17
CA VAL A 80 -6.25 6.76 -3.89
C VAL A 80 -7.55 7.49 -4.16
N PHE A 81 -8.59 7.11 -3.44
CA PHE A 81 -9.93 7.65 -3.63
C PHE A 81 -10.36 8.48 -2.41
N GLY A 82 -10.94 9.65 -2.70
CA GLY A 82 -11.59 10.53 -1.73
C GLY A 82 -13.07 10.23 -1.59
N VAL A 83 -13.76 11.10 -0.84
CA VAL A 83 -15.22 11.22 -0.85
C VAL A 83 -15.62 12.08 -2.04
#